data_AF-A0A812S8M2-F1
#
_entry.id   AF-A0A812S8M2-F1
#
_cell.length_a   1.000
_cell.length_b   1.000
_cell.length_c   1.000
_cell.angle_alpha   90.00
_cell.angle_beta   90.00
_cell.angle_gamma   90.00
#
_symmetry.space_group_name_H-M   'P 1'
#
loop_
_entity.id
_entity.type
_entity.pdbx_description
1 polymer ?
#
loop_
_entity_poly.entity_id
_entity_poly.type
_entity_poly.pdbx_seq_one_letter_code
_entity_poly.pdbx_strand_id
1 'polypeptide(L)'
;GVADHQEREIAGQETFLCAVAIFHTLTSKRGLLTDFIKSNKKLLRASCCKRKGSLEYADQQEVEDRGAGNIAEPIQEGLPEPPAVNKLEMREALPHETLKARGLLRIFSRRLGKAAYISHEWVSKQHPDPKFEQLKILQDAMKMIMSSLDAIPPDAISGQLYSDQTGIQTQEFRSESLYLWYDYFSCPQLQQDHDTRKTVASCIPQYIAHCAFFFALCPAVVSPEGNTLSPHSWAQRGWCRYERAVREMSAPWILVRGPLTMEVFAQPQLANCYGGAPGEGNFTDEEDKAIIAEVLPQVLRNKLMSSLRAKDAVAYRVYLNLQSVLFRGLEFAERISDIVPGLEPSATEDRAEHFLNQNGFHSFREVDEAGWSPLCYACLSGDAKVVQALLDRRADPDTQTSKPQVLVNLTAWNPVTSICAYFHQNPALRLLLEAKAKIDSGWNPPISSAATTDNAEGIRILCDAGTSPTTKNSFGMSPLEVAAGAGAVACLDELVSRIQDEVDTSRALHFAMWYRGGAEEVLSRLISARADLDGRLKTPAASLLGISCASLSLQHRLGRITTSTRIAYHSYDSTPLMLGVLSGQYAGVLALVKMGARLDLENSRSRTAWDLALEVGAPDSRPILRPFALCSQLSP
;
A
#
# COMPACT_ATOMS: atom_id res chain seq x y z
N GLY A 1 -21.35 -19.48 -22.79
CA GLY A 1 -20.90 -19.33 -24.18
C GLY A 1 -19.51 -18.76 -24.23
N VAL A 2 -19.35 -17.46 -23.96
CA VAL A 2 -18.06 -16.73 -24.10
C VAL A 2 -17.10 -16.93 -22.91
N ALA A 3 -17.61 -17.26 -21.71
CA ALA A 3 -16.77 -17.53 -20.53
C ALA A 3 -15.90 -18.80 -20.66
N ASP A 4 -16.39 -19.81 -21.39
CA ASP A 4 -15.70 -21.10 -21.59
C ASP A 4 -14.64 -21.00 -22.71
N HIS A 5 -14.75 -19.98 -23.56
CA HIS A 5 -13.80 -19.73 -24.65
C HIS A 5 -12.57 -18.95 -24.17
N GLN A 6 -12.73 -18.06 -23.16
CA GLN A 6 -11.60 -17.42 -22.49
C GLN A 6 -10.78 -18.43 -21.67
N GLU A 7 -11.40 -19.42 -21.01
CA GLU A 7 -10.66 -20.48 -20.31
C GLU A 7 -9.85 -21.39 -21.24
N ARG A 8 -10.25 -21.52 -22.52
CA ARG A 8 -9.56 -22.38 -23.50
C ARG A 8 -8.44 -21.67 -24.27
N GLU A 9 -8.52 -20.36 -24.50
CA GLU A 9 -7.37 -19.59 -25.04
C GLU A 9 -6.23 -19.45 -24.02
N ILE A 10 -6.54 -19.54 -22.72
CA ILE A 10 -5.57 -19.56 -21.61
C ILE A 10 -4.71 -20.84 -21.60
N ALA A 11 -5.10 -21.90 -22.33
CA ALA A 11 -4.33 -23.14 -22.40
C ALA A 11 -3.13 -23.07 -23.37
N GLY A 12 -2.99 -22.02 -24.19
CA GLY A 12 -1.96 -21.89 -25.23
C GLY A 12 -0.71 -21.08 -24.83
N GLN A 13 -0.73 -20.40 -23.69
CA GLN A 13 0.45 -19.75 -23.08
C GLN A 13 0.75 -20.47 -21.77
N GLU A 14 2.02 -20.72 -21.46
CA GLU A 14 2.46 -21.49 -20.30
C GLU A 14 1.87 -20.95 -18.98
N THR A 15 0.70 -21.50 -18.66
CA THR A 15 0.00 -21.61 -17.39
C THR A 15 0.84 -21.24 -16.14
N PHE A 16 0.46 -20.12 -15.52
CA PHE A 16 0.64 -19.66 -14.13
C PHE A 16 1.52 -20.51 -13.18
N LEU A 17 2.83 -20.65 -13.40
CA LEU A 17 3.73 -21.29 -12.42
C LEU A 17 3.94 -20.37 -11.20
N CYS A 18 3.17 -20.59 -10.12
CA CYS A 18 3.42 -19.99 -8.81
C CYS A 18 4.38 -20.86 -8.00
N ALA A 19 5.39 -20.25 -7.38
CA ALA A 19 6.19 -20.95 -6.40
C ALA A 19 5.43 -21.21 -5.10
N VAL A 20 5.70 -22.34 -4.46
CA VAL A 20 5.08 -22.71 -3.19
C VAL A 20 5.81 -22.01 -2.03
N ALA A 21 5.05 -21.23 -1.27
CA ALA A 21 4.90 -21.53 0.14
C ALA A 21 3.45 -21.92 0.37
N ILE A 22 3.19 -23.13 0.87
CA ILE A 22 1.87 -23.56 1.32
C ILE A 22 1.79 -23.19 2.79
N PHE A 23 0.92 -22.25 3.14
CA PHE A 23 0.38 -22.22 4.49
C PHE A 23 -0.81 -23.13 4.54
N HIS A 24 -0.63 -24.33 5.08
CA HIS A 24 -1.77 -25.18 5.34
C HIS A 24 -2.48 -24.64 6.59
N THR A 25 -3.74 -24.28 6.46
CA THR A 25 -4.56 -24.12 7.66
C THR A 25 -4.71 -25.50 8.29
N LEU A 26 -4.34 -25.62 9.57
CA LEU A 26 -4.84 -26.71 10.40
C LEU A 26 -6.30 -26.40 10.77
N THR A 27 -7.22 -26.53 9.81
CA THR A 27 -8.64 -26.66 10.16
C THR A 27 -8.83 -28.03 10.80
N SER A 28 -8.83 -28.02 12.14
CA SER A 28 -9.33 -29.08 13.02
C SER A 28 -8.84 -30.52 12.76
N LYS A 29 -7.68 -30.85 13.35
CA LYS A 29 -7.54 -32.12 14.09
C LYS A 29 -7.56 -31.86 15.60
N ARG A 30 -8.51 -31.06 16.07
CA ARG A 30 -8.85 -30.99 17.51
C ARG A 30 -9.69 -32.18 17.99
N GLY A 31 -9.79 -33.24 17.19
CA GLY A 31 -10.39 -34.53 17.58
C GLY A 31 -9.38 -35.63 17.94
N LEU A 32 -8.10 -35.55 17.54
CA LEU A 32 -7.17 -36.69 17.67
C LEU A 32 -6.08 -36.52 18.74
N LEU A 33 -5.88 -35.31 19.28
CA LEU A 33 -4.90 -35.10 20.36
C LEU A 33 -5.47 -35.41 21.76
N THR A 34 -6.80 -35.39 21.90
CA THR A 34 -7.50 -35.80 23.13
C THR A 34 -7.49 -37.32 23.37
N ASP A 35 -7.29 -38.13 22.33
CA ASP A 35 -7.25 -39.60 22.45
C ASP A 35 -5.83 -40.13 22.71
N PHE A 36 -4.80 -39.37 22.35
CA PHE A 36 -3.41 -39.71 22.68
C PHE A 36 -3.08 -39.41 24.16
N ILE A 37 -3.69 -38.37 24.74
CA ILE A 37 -3.53 -38.02 26.16
C ILE A 37 -4.42 -38.89 27.08
N LYS A 38 -5.53 -39.45 26.56
CA LYS A 38 -6.35 -40.43 27.30
C LYS A 38 -5.77 -41.84 27.32
N SER A 39 -4.92 -42.20 26.36
CA SER A 39 -4.35 -43.55 26.24
C SER A 39 -3.11 -43.82 27.13
N ASN A 40 -2.59 -42.82 27.85
CA ASN A 40 -1.44 -42.98 28.76
C ASN A 40 -1.77 -42.72 30.25
N LYS A 41 -3.03 -42.88 30.67
CA LYS A 41 -3.47 -42.76 32.08
C LYS A 41 -4.24 -43.98 32.62
N LYS A 42 -3.95 -45.18 32.11
CA LYS A 42 -4.43 -46.45 32.71
C LYS A 42 -3.32 -47.49 32.84
N LEU A 43 -2.28 -47.12 33.58
CA LEU A 43 -1.51 -48.05 34.40
C LEU A 43 -1.48 -47.43 35.80
N LEU A 44 -2.54 -47.69 36.57
CA LEU A 44 -2.53 -47.85 38.03
C LEU A 44 -3.98 -48.06 38.53
N ARG A 45 -4.19 -49.28 39.03
CA ARG A 45 -5.20 -49.72 40.02
C ARG A 45 -6.60 -50.09 39.53
N ALA A 46 -6.75 -51.40 39.39
CA ALA A 46 -7.97 -52.17 39.56
C ALA A 46 -8.55 -52.02 40.98
N SER A 47 -9.88 -52.00 41.10
CA SER A 47 -10.66 -52.65 42.17
C SER A 47 -12.16 -52.32 42.06
N CYS A 48 -12.97 -53.38 42.00
CA CYS A 48 -14.38 -53.51 42.43
C CYS A 48 -15.57 -53.07 41.55
N CYS A 49 -16.25 -54.11 41.04
CA CYS A 49 -17.69 -54.41 41.13
C CYS A 49 -18.75 -53.71 40.25
N LYS A 50 -19.24 -54.52 39.28
CA LYS A 50 -20.65 -54.93 39.06
C LYS A 50 -21.73 -53.84 38.92
N ARG A 51 -22.34 -53.68 37.73
CA ARG A 51 -23.59 -54.37 37.26
C ARG A 51 -24.24 -53.66 36.05
N LYS A 52 -24.59 -54.49 35.05
CA LYS A 52 -25.82 -54.59 34.21
C LYS A 52 -26.48 -53.36 33.54
N GLY A 53 -26.83 -53.56 32.26
CA GLY A 53 -28.05 -53.07 31.57
C GLY A 53 -27.75 -52.39 30.23
N SER A 54 -27.69 -53.10 29.10
CA SER A 54 -28.80 -53.42 28.16
C SER A 54 -29.50 -52.21 27.56
N LEU A 55 -29.37 -52.00 26.23
CA LEU A 55 -30.50 -51.94 25.29
C LEU A 55 -30.00 -51.79 23.84
N GLU A 56 -30.46 -52.72 23.01
CA GLU A 56 -30.37 -52.80 21.55
C GLU A 56 -31.22 -51.72 20.88
N TYR A 57 -30.89 -51.35 19.64
CA TYR A 57 -31.86 -51.35 18.53
C TYR A 57 -31.13 -51.43 17.18
N ALA A 58 -31.37 -52.57 16.53
CA ALA A 58 -31.36 -52.89 15.10
C ALA A 58 -32.08 -51.80 14.25
N ASP A 59 -32.03 -51.70 12.92
CA ASP A 59 -31.37 -52.31 11.75
C ASP A 59 -32.18 -51.74 10.55
N GLN A 60 -31.61 -51.71 9.34
CA GLN A 60 -32.26 -51.61 8.00
C GLN A 60 -31.24 -51.00 7.02
N GLN A 61 -30.48 -51.83 6.31
CA GLN A 61 -30.80 -52.58 5.08
C GLN A 61 -30.60 -51.78 3.78
N GLU A 62 -29.62 -52.29 3.04
CA GLU A 62 -29.28 -52.07 1.64
C GLU A 62 -30.41 -52.48 0.69
N VAL A 63 -30.46 -51.84 -0.48
CA VAL A 63 -30.88 -52.48 -1.74
C VAL A 63 -29.95 -52.00 -2.86
N GLU A 64 -29.24 -52.94 -3.45
CA GLU A 64 -28.48 -52.83 -4.71
C GLU A 64 -29.43 -52.66 -5.91
N ASP A 65 -28.99 -51.95 -6.96
CA ASP A 65 -29.27 -52.43 -8.31
C ASP A 65 -28.13 -52.11 -9.29
N ARG A 66 -27.83 -53.10 -10.14
CA ARG A 66 -26.71 -53.14 -11.10
C ARG A 66 -27.24 -52.80 -12.48
N GLY A 67 -26.51 -51.97 -13.23
CA GLY A 67 -26.76 -51.74 -14.66
C GLY A 67 -25.50 -51.28 -15.38
N ALA A 68 -24.93 -52.17 -16.20
CA ALA A 68 -23.69 -52.00 -16.95
C ALA A 68 -23.78 -50.98 -18.09
N GLY A 69 -22.63 -50.35 -18.40
CA GLY A 69 -22.46 -49.58 -19.64
C GLY A 69 -21.12 -48.87 -19.72
N ASN A 70 -20.09 -49.57 -20.23
CA ASN A 70 -18.77 -49.04 -20.57
C ASN A 70 -18.85 -47.72 -21.36
N ILE A 71 -18.29 -46.66 -20.80
CA ILE A 71 -17.78 -45.52 -21.57
C ILE A 71 -16.43 -45.15 -20.96
N ALA A 72 -15.41 -45.10 -21.81
CA ALA A 72 -14.00 -45.04 -21.48
C ALA A 72 -13.63 -44.00 -20.42
N GLU A 73 -12.92 -44.45 -19.39
CA GLU A 73 -12.20 -43.61 -18.43
C GLU A 73 -11.14 -42.77 -19.18
N PRO A 74 -11.11 -41.44 -19.03
CA PRO A 74 -9.87 -40.71 -19.18
C PRO A 74 -9.06 -40.98 -17.92
N ILE A 75 -7.89 -41.58 -18.15
CA ILE A 75 -6.82 -41.86 -17.19
C ILE A 75 -6.71 -40.70 -16.18
N GLN A 76 -7.27 -40.90 -14.99
CA GLN A 76 -6.88 -40.15 -13.81
C GLN A 76 -5.46 -40.62 -13.48
N GLU A 77 -4.45 -39.94 -14.02
CA GLU A 77 -3.15 -39.91 -13.37
C GLU A 77 -3.37 -39.21 -12.03
N GLY A 78 -3.69 -40.03 -11.02
CA GLY A 78 -3.60 -39.66 -9.62
C GLY A 78 -2.17 -39.24 -9.34
N LEU A 79 -1.91 -37.94 -9.44
CA LEU A 79 -0.73 -37.35 -8.85
C LEU A 79 -0.75 -37.72 -7.36
N PRO A 80 0.29 -38.36 -6.83
CA PRO A 80 0.35 -38.63 -5.41
C PRO A 80 0.25 -37.29 -4.68
N GLU A 81 -0.65 -37.19 -3.69
CA GLU A 81 -0.62 -36.08 -2.74
C GLU A 81 0.83 -35.93 -2.26
N PRO A 82 1.53 -34.82 -2.54
CA PRO A 82 2.85 -34.63 -1.99
C PRO A 82 2.71 -34.58 -0.46
N PRO A 83 3.69 -35.08 0.28
CA PRO A 83 3.64 -35.06 1.74
C PRO A 83 3.38 -33.62 2.20
N ALA A 84 2.55 -33.47 3.24
CA ALA A 84 2.29 -32.21 3.92
C ALA A 84 3.60 -31.65 4.51
N VAL A 85 4.39 -30.99 3.67
CA VAL A 85 5.57 -30.26 4.09
C VAL A 85 5.12 -28.82 4.35
N ASN A 86 4.64 -28.57 5.56
CA ASN A 86 4.78 -27.23 6.16
C ASN A 86 6.23 -26.79 5.95
N LYS A 87 6.53 -25.76 5.15
CA LYS A 87 7.91 -25.23 5.04
C LYS A 87 8.03 -23.92 4.25
N LEU A 88 7.77 -22.78 4.90
CA LEU A 88 8.68 -21.64 4.75
C LEU A 88 9.90 -21.87 5.66
N GLU A 89 10.62 -22.99 5.46
CA GLU A 89 11.95 -23.22 6.06
C GLU A 89 13.06 -23.14 5.01
N MET A 90 12.78 -22.51 3.86
CA MET A 90 13.87 -22.05 3.00
C MET A 90 14.80 -21.19 3.86
N ARG A 91 16.11 -21.41 3.71
CA ARG A 91 17.17 -20.65 4.37
C ARG A 91 17.97 -19.80 3.39
N GLU A 92 17.69 -19.97 2.10
CA GLU A 92 18.28 -19.28 0.96
C GLU A 92 17.21 -19.16 -0.12
N ALA A 93 17.30 -18.13 -0.95
CA ALA A 93 16.42 -17.98 -2.11
C ALA A 93 17.00 -18.82 -3.25
N LEU A 94 16.26 -19.83 -3.70
CA LEU A 94 16.74 -20.74 -4.74
C LEU A 94 16.23 -20.27 -6.12
N PRO A 95 17.04 -20.46 -7.20
CA PRO A 95 16.59 -20.18 -8.55
C PRO A 95 15.36 -21.02 -8.95
N HIS A 96 14.56 -20.47 -9.88
CA HIS A 96 13.37 -21.09 -10.46
C HIS A 96 13.61 -22.53 -10.88
N GLU A 97 14.68 -22.81 -11.62
CA GLU A 97 14.95 -24.13 -12.16
C GLU A 97 15.22 -25.16 -11.04
N THR A 98 15.86 -24.72 -9.96
CA THR A 98 16.10 -25.56 -8.78
C THR A 98 14.79 -25.85 -8.04
N LEU A 99 13.93 -24.84 -7.89
CA LEU A 99 12.61 -25.02 -7.27
C LEU A 99 11.70 -25.93 -8.13
N LYS A 100 11.75 -25.78 -9.45
CA LYS A 100 11.04 -26.62 -10.42
C LYS A 100 11.50 -28.08 -10.31
N ALA A 101 12.82 -28.31 -10.32
CA ALA A 101 13.41 -29.64 -10.18
C ALA A 101 13.08 -30.31 -8.84
N ARG A 102 12.91 -29.52 -7.77
CA ARG A 102 12.50 -29.99 -6.43
C ARG A 102 10.98 -30.17 -6.29
N GLY A 103 10.18 -29.89 -7.33
CA GLY A 103 8.71 -29.98 -7.28
C GLY A 103 8.05 -28.95 -6.36
N LEU A 104 8.74 -27.84 -6.08
CA LEU A 104 8.27 -26.75 -5.21
C LEU A 104 7.55 -25.64 -5.98
N LEU A 105 7.45 -25.74 -7.30
CA LEU A 105 6.62 -24.84 -8.12
C LEU A 105 5.31 -25.54 -8.49
N ARG A 106 4.21 -24.79 -8.50
CA ARG A 106 2.87 -25.27 -8.82
C ARG A 106 2.17 -24.31 -9.75
N ILE A 107 1.48 -24.85 -10.75
CA ILE A 107 0.59 -24.02 -11.55
C ILE A 107 -0.62 -23.64 -10.67
N PHE A 108 -0.80 -22.35 -10.41
CA PHE A 108 -1.86 -21.90 -9.51
C PHE A 108 -3.21 -21.87 -10.22
N SER A 109 -4.22 -22.40 -9.53
CA SER A 109 -5.63 -22.26 -9.87
C SER A 109 -6.39 -21.87 -8.61
N ARG A 110 -7.45 -21.06 -8.74
CA ARG A 110 -8.31 -20.66 -7.62
C ARG A 110 -8.94 -21.85 -6.88
N ARG A 111 -8.96 -23.03 -7.50
CA ARG A 111 -9.42 -24.27 -6.86
C ARG A 111 -8.46 -24.79 -5.77
N LEU A 112 -7.18 -24.41 -5.83
CA LEU A 112 -6.17 -24.82 -4.86
C LEU A 112 -6.23 -24.04 -3.54
N GLY A 113 -6.84 -22.85 -3.56
CA GLY A 113 -6.91 -21.91 -2.44
C GLY A 113 -6.66 -20.47 -2.88
N LYS A 114 -6.03 -19.68 -2.01
CA LYS A 114 -5.72 -18.26 -2.25
C LYS A 114 -4.26 -18.06 -2.63
N ALA A 115 -3.98 -17.02 -3.41
CA ALA A 115 -2.61 -16.57 -3.70
C ALA A 115 -2.36 -15.16 -3.17
N ALA A 116 -1.12 -14.89 -2.80
CA ALA A 116 -0.62 -13.57 -2.44
C ALA A 116 0.52 -13.15 -3.39
N TYR A 117 0.39 -11.97 -3.99
CA TYR A 117 1.45 -11.37 -4.81
C TYR A 117 2.46 -10.66 -3.91
N ILE A 118 3.75 -10.95 -4.07
CA ILE A 118 4.83 -10.31 -3.31
C ILE A 118 5.59 -9.35 -4.22
N SER A 119 5.35 -8.05 -4.05
CA SER A 119 6.18 -6.98 -4.62
C SER A 119 7.33 -6.67 -3.68
N HIS A 120 8.55 -6.61 -4.18
CA HIS A 120 9.75 -6.34 -3.38
C HIS A 120 10.84 -5.62 -4.20
N GLU A 121 11.82 -5.08 -3.50
CA GLU A 121 13.01 -4.46 -4.08
C GLU A 121 14.18 -5.45 -4.11
N TRP A 122 14.91 -5.49 -5.22
CA TRP A 122 16.11 -6.32 -5.33
C TRP A 122 17.27 -5.68 -4.55
N VAL A 123 17.84 -6.44 -3.61
CA VAL A 123 18.98 -5.99 -2.78
C VAL A 123 20.27 -5.87 -3.58
N SER A 124 20.40 -6.58 -4.70
CA SER A 124 21.57 -6.50 -5.58
C SER A 124 21.17 -6.71 -7.04
N LYS A 125 22.06 -6.39 -7.98
CA LYS A 125 21.79 -6.56 -9.43
C LYS A 125 21.59 -8.02 -9.84
N GLN A 126 22.27 -8.96 -9.19
CA GLN A 126 22.27 -10.37 -9.59
C GLN A 126 21.27 -11.22 -8.81
N HIS A 127 20.90 -10.80 -7.61
CA HIS A 127 20.06 -11.60 -6.73
C HIS A 127 19.20 -10.72 -5.81
N PRO A 128 17.89 -11.01 -5.66
CA PRO A 128 16.96 -10.14 -4.95
C PRO A 128 17.19 -10.11 -3.44
N ASP A 129 17.66 -11.21 -2.84
CA ASP A 129 17.87 -11.32 -1.39
C ASP A 129 19.06 -12.23 -1.04
N PRO A 130 20.31 -11.82 -1.32
CA PRO A 130 21.49 -12.69 -1.22
C PRO A 130 21.73 -13.25 0.18
N LYS A 131 21.35 -12.50 1.21
CA LYS A 131 21.51 -12.86 2.63
C LYS A 131 20.24 -13.46 3.25
N PHE A 132 19.19 -13.64 2.44
CA PHE A 132 17.90 -14.17 2.89
C PHE A 132 17.23 -13.31 3.98
N GLU A 133 17.52 -12.00 4.03
CA GLU A 133 17.02 -11.09 5.06
C GLU A 133 15.56 -10.69 4.79
N GLN A 134 15.22 -10.37 3.53
CA GLN A 134 13.88 -9.96 3.15
C GLN A 134 12.89 -11.13 3.27
N LEU A 135 13.24 -12.27 2.67
CA LEU A 135 12.41 -13.46 2.71
C LEU A 135 12.23 -13.95 4.13
N LYS A 136 13.26 -13.89 4.97
CA LYS A 136 13.16 -14.22 6.41
C LYS A 136 12.09 -13.37 7.11
N ILE A 137 12.10 -12.06 6.87
CA ILE A 137 11.09 -11.14 7.41
C ILE A 137 9.69 -11.51 6.90
N LEU A 138 9.56 -11.84 5.61
CA LEU A 138 8.29 -12.34 5.06
C LEU A 138 7.85 -13.64 5.76
N GLN A 139 8.74 -14.61 5.96
CA GLN A 139 8.38 -15.86 6.66
C GLN A 139 7.88 -15.58 8.07
N ASP A 140 8.55 -14.69 8.79
CA ASP A 140 8.22 -14.39 10.17
C ASP A 140 6.94 -13.54 10.28
N ALA A 141 6.72 -12.60 9.36
CA ALA A 141 5.46 -11.87 9.23
C ALA A 141 4.29 -12.81 8.97
N MET A 142 4.45 -13.76 8.04
CA MET A 142 3.41 -14.73 7.74
C MET A 142 3.16 -15.68 8.93
N LYS A 143 4.19 -16.10 9.68
CA LYS A 143 3.99 -16.85 10.93
C LYS A 143 3.13 -16.07 11.91
N MET A 144 3.41 -14.78 12.10
CA MET A 144 2.61 -13.92 12.97
C MET A 144 1.17 -13.80 12.50
N ILE A 145 0.93 -13.63 11.19
CA ILE A 145 -0.43 -13.64 10.60
C ILE A 145 -1.13 -14.97 10.83
N MET A 146 -0.42 -16.10 10.77
CA MET A 146 -1.01 -17.43 10.89
C MET A 146 -1.24 -17.89 12.33
N SER A 147 -0.48 -17.36 13.30
CA SER A 147 -0.55 -17.84 14.69
C SER A 147 -1.08 -16.82 15.70
N SER A 148 -0.62 -15.57 15.63
CA SER A 148 -0.60 -14.69 16.81
C SER A 148 -1.34 -13.37 16.64
N LEU A 149 -1.46 -12.87 15.41
CA LEU A 149 -2.17 -11.63 15.11
C LEU A 149 -3.66 -11.92 14.89
N ASP A 150 -4.53 -11.03 15.36
CA ASP A 150 -5.97 -11.10 15.07
C ASP A 150 -6.30 -10.37 13.77
N ALA A 151 -5.73 -9.18 13.57
CA ALA A 151 -5.89 -8.37 12.36
C ALA A 151 -4.61 -7.60 12.01
N ILE A 152 -4.44 -7.29 10.73
CA ILE A 152 -3.44 -6.33 10.25
C ILE A 152 -4.11 -4.95 10.23
N PRO A 153 -3.62 -3.95 10.99
CA PRO A 153 -4.28 -2.65 11.11
C PRO A 153 -4.24 -1.84 9.80
N PRO A 154 -5.16 -0.89 9.59
CA PRO A 154 -5.04 0.08 8.51
C PRO A 154 -3.83 1.00 8.76
N ASP A 155 -3.32 1.61 7.69
CA ASP A 155 -2.24 2.58 7.81
C ASP A 155 -2.64 3.78 8.69
N ALA A 156 -1.66 4.35 9.38
CA ALA A 156 -1.90 5.38 10.39
C ALA A 156 -2.60 6.64 9.85
N ILE A 157 -2.41 6.99 8.57
CA ILE A 157 -3.02 8.17 7.95
C ILE A 157 -4.47 7.87 7.58
N SER A 158 -4.73 6.76 6.88
CA SER A 158 -6.10 6.36 6.53
C SER A 158 -6.95 6.11 7.77
N GLY A 159 -6.39 5.50 8.81
CA GLY A 159 -7.09 5.30 10.08
C GLY A 159 -7.40 6.59 10.85
N GLN A 160 -6.72 7.71 10.55
CA GLN A 160 -7.05 9.03 11.09
C GLN A 160 -8.07 9.78 10.23
N LEU A 161 -7.99 9.65 8.91
CA LEU A 161 -8.84 10.37 7.96
C LEU A 161 -10.21 9.70 7.75
N TYR A 162 -10.28 8.38 7.88
CA TYR A 162 -11.50 7.61 7.64
C TYR A 162 -11.81 6.73 8.87
N SER A 163 -12.92 7.04 9.54
CA SER A 163 -13.34 6.38 10.79
C SER A 163 -13.68 4.89 10.63
N ASP A 164 -14.05 4.48 9.42
CA ASP A 164 -14.67 3.17 9.16
C ASP A 164 -13.70 2.16 8.54
N GLN A 165 -12.41 2.52 8.43
CA GLN A 165 -11.38 1.61 7.92
C GLN A 165 -11.09 0.52 8.95
N THR A 166 -11.56 -0.69 8.68
CA THR A 166 -11.14 -1.88 9.41
C THR A 166 -9.95 -2.52 8.71
N GLY A 167 -8.94 -2.91 9.48
CA GLY A 167 -7.83 -3.71 9.00
C GLY A 167 -8.28 -5.07 8.44
N ILE A 168 -7.36 -5.82 7.82
CA ILE A 168 -7.67 -7.16 7.30
C ILE A 168 -7.62 -8.16 8.45
N GLN A 169 -8.69 -8.93 8.63
CA GLN A 169 -8.74 -9.98 9.65
C GLN A 169 -7.83 -11.14 9.24
N THR A 170 -6.97 -11.58 10.15
CA THR A 170 -6.00 -12.65 9.84
C THR A 170 -6.67 -14.00 9.54
N GLN A 171 -7.92 -14.18 9.99
CA GLN A 171 -8.73 -15.35 9.66
C GLN A 171 -8.90 -15.52 8.14
N GLU A 172 -8.91 -14.45 7.36
CA GLU A 172 -9.01 -14.53 5.90
C GLU A 172 -7.82 -15.27 5.27
N PHE A 173 -6.62 -15.11 5.82
CA PHE A 173 -5.41 -15.83 5.38
C PHE A 173 -5.42 -17.28 5.81
N ARG A 174 -6.11 -17.58 6.93
CA ARG A 174 -6.26 -18.93 7.48
C ARG A 174 -7.44 -19.69 6.86
N SER A 175 -8.33 -19.04 6.12
CA SER A 175 -9.53 -19.72 5.61
C SER A 175 -9.23 -20.86 4.62
N GLU A 176 -8.17 -20.71 3.82
CA GLU A 176 -7.79 -21.64 2.74
C GLU A 176 -6.26 -21.74 2.68
N SER A 177 -5.76 -22.74 1.94
CA SER A 177 -4.34 -22.81 1.61
C SER A 177 -3.89 -21.53 0.91
N LEU A 178 -2.85 -20.88 1.44
CA LEU A 178 -2.27 -19.68 0.86
C LEU A 178 -0.99 -20.03 0.10
N TYR A 179 -0.89 -19.57 -1.14
CA TYR A 179 0.26 -19.67 -2.04
C TYR A 179 0.91 -18.30 -2.23
N LEU A 180 2.22 -18.24 -2.50
CA LEU A 180 2.96 -16.99 -2.69
C LEU A 180 3.46 -16.87 -4.14
N TRP A 181 3.03 -15.84 -4.84
CA TRP A 181 3.65 -15.45 -6.10
C TRP A 181 4.81 -14.50 -5.81
N TYR A 182 6.01 -14.89 -6.21
CA TYR A 182 7.25 -14.12 -6.03
C TYR A 182 8.01 -14.18 -7.35
N ASP A 183 8.34 -13.02 -7.93
CA ASP A 183 8.91 -12.88 -9.28
C ASP A 183 10.14 -13.78 -9.50
N TYR A 184 11.11 -13.80 -8.58
CA TYR A 184 12.35 -14.55 -8.68
C TYR A 184 12.13 -16.05 -8.71
N PHE A 185 11.09 -16.56 -8.05
CA PHE A 185 10.77 -17.97 -8.09
C PHE A 185 9.89 -18.34 -9.30
N SER A 186 9.14 -17.37 -9.81
CA SER A 186 8.13 -17.59 -10.84
C SER A 186 8.68 -17.39 -12.25
N CYS A 187 9.75 -16.61 -12.39
CA CYS A 187 10.41 -16.33 -13.66
C CYS A 187 11.74 -17.12 -13.78
N PRO A 188 11.98 -17.85 -14.88
CA PRO A 188 13.26 -18.50 -15.14
C PRO A 188 14.45 -17.52 -15.15
N GLN A 189 15.59 -17.94 -14.60
CA GLN A 189 16.82 -17.14 -14.61
C GLN A 189 17.68 -17.40 -15.84
N LEU A 190 17.67 -18.64 -16.36
CA LEU A 190 18.58 -19.06 -17.43
C LEU A 190 18.07 -18.73 -18.84
N GLN A 191 16.81 -18.29 -18.98
CA GLN A 191 16.14 -17.99 -20.25
C GLN A 191 15.61 -16.54 -20.30
N GLN A 192 16.44 -15.55 -19.97
CA GLN A 192 16.02 -14.14 -20.03
C GLN A 192 16.49 -13.48 -21.33
N ASP A 193 15.82 -13.80 -22.45
CA ASP A 193 15.83 -12.92 -23.62
C ASP A 193 14.77 -11.80 -23.48
N HIS A 194 14.80 -10.82 -24.39
CA HIS A 194 13.90 -9.66 -24.37
C HIS A 194 12.42 -10.06 -24.53
N ASP A 195 12.14 -11.03 -25.41
CA ASP A 195 10.79 -11.53 -25.67
C ASP A 195 10.16 -12.22 -24.46
N THR A 196 10.96 -12.97 -23.69
CA THR A 196 10.52 -13.59 -22.43
C THR A 196 10.18 -12.53 -21.39
N ARG A 197 10.97 -11.45 -21.29
CA ARG A 197 10.68 -10.32 -20.37
C ARG A 197 9.38 -9.62 -20.74
N LYS A 198 9.16 -9.34 -22.03
CA LYS A 198 7.90 -8.74 -22.51
C LYS A 198 6.69 -9.63 -22.19
N THR A 199 6.84 -10.94 -22.39
CA THR A 199 5.79 -11.91 -22.07
C THR A 199 5.45 -11.91 -20.58
N VAL A 200 6.46 -12.01 -19.71
CA VAL A 200 6.27 -11.95 -18.24
C VAL A 200 5.59 -10.66 -17.83
N ALA A 201 6.07 -9.52 -18.32
CA ALA A 201 5.51 -8.20 -18.03
C ALA A 201 4.03 -8.08 -18.39
N SER A 202 3.64 -8.60 -19.56
CA SER A 202 2.24 -8.59 -20.01
C SER A 202 1.30 -9.42 -19.12
N CYS A 203 1.84 -10.42 -18.40
CA CYS A 203 1.07 -11.29 -17.52
C CYS A 203 0.94 -10.75 -16.08
N ILE A 204 1.81 -9.83 -15.66
CA ILE A 204 1.82 -9.27 -14.28
C ILE A 204 0.42 -8.80 -13.83
N PRO A 205 -0.36 -8.04 -14.64
CA PRO A 205 -1.68 -7.60 -14.19
C PRO A 205 -2.65 -8.74 -13.91
N GLN A 206 -2.56 -9.82 -14.70
CA GLN A 206 -3.37 -11.01 -14.50
C GLN A 206 -2.97 -11.68 -13.18
N TYR A 207 -1.67 -11.85 -12.90
CA TYR A 207 -1.22 -12.39 -11.61
C TYR A 207 -1.76 -11.59 -10.43
N ILE A 208 -1.65 -10.25 -10.47
CA ILE A 208 -2.13 -9.37 -9.40
C ILE A 208 -3.66 -9.49 -9.24
N ALA A 209 -4.42 -9.51 -10.34
CA ALA A 209 -5.88 -9.63 -10.31
C ALA A 209 -6.36 -11.01 -9.83
N HIS A 210 -5.55 -12.06 -10.02
CA HIS A 210 -5.84 -13.40 -9.54
C HIS A 210 -5.45 -13.63 -8.07
N CYS A 211 -4.56 -12.81 -7.51
CA CYS A 211 -4.16 -12.88 -6.11
C CYS A 211 -5.19 -12.24 -5.17
N ALA A 212 -5.53 -12.95 -4.11
CA ALA A 212 -6.39 -12.45 -3.04
C ALA A 212 -5.72 -11.30 -2.27
N PHE A 213 -4.40 -11.43 -2.06
CA PHE A 213 -3.61 -10.47 -1.29
C PHE A 213 -2.45 -9.92 -2.13
N PHE A 214 -2.03 -8.70 -1.80
CA PHE A 214 -0.84 -8.06 -2.35
C PHE A 214 0.00 -7.56 -1.18
N PHE A 215 1.26 -7.98 -1.13
CA PHE A 215 2.23 -7.55 -0.14
C PHE A 215 3.33 -6.75 -0.82
N ALA A 216 3.53 -5.50 -0.38
CA ALA A 216 4.76 -4.77 -0.62
C ALA A 216 5.73 -5.09 0.53
N LEU A 217 6.75 -5.89 0.25
CA LEU A 217 7.79 -6.28 1.19
C LEU A 217 8.90 -5.23 1.18
N CYS A 218 8.88 -4.35 2.18
CA CYS A 218 9.79 -3.20 2.28
C CYS A 218 10.51 -3.15 3.65
N PRO A 219 11.28 -4.19 4.02
CA PRO A 219 12.05 -4.17 5.25
C PRO A 219 13.26 -3.22 5.14
N ALA A 220 13.76 -2.76 6.29
CA ALA A 220 15.01 -2.01 6.35
C ALA A 220 16.22 -2.94 6.25
N VAL A 221 16.61 -3.28 5.02
CA VAL A 221 17.78 -4.11 4.70
C VAL A 221 18.83 -3.24 4.01
N VAL A 222 20.10 -3.40 4.39
CA VAL A 222 21.20 -2.64 3.80
C VAL A 222 21.77 -3.41 2.61
N SER A 223 21.73 -2.79 1.44
CA SER A 223 22.30 -3.33 0.21
C SER A 223 23.83 -3.42 0.30
N PRO A 224 24.49 -4.26 -0.51
CA PRO A 224 25.94 -4.30 -0.60
C PRO A 224 26.58 -2.94 -0.93
N GLU A 225 25.86 -2.08 -1.65
CA GLU A 225 26.25 -0.72 -2.02
C GLU A 225 26.05 0.30 -0.88
N GLY A 226 25.49 -0.11 0.27
CA GLY A 226 25.28 0.72 1.46
C GLY A 226 23.92 1.44 1.51
N ASN A 227 23.09 1.30 0.48
CA ASN A 227 21.74 1.87 0.45
C ASN A 227 20.81 1.07 1.36
N THR A 228 19.90 1.75 2.05
CA THR A 228 18.92 1.06 2.92
C THR A 228 17.58 0.97 2.21
N LEU A 229 17.11 -0.26 1.99
CA LEU A 229 15.77 -0.53 1.47
C LEU A 229 14.73 0.07 2.41
N SER A 230 13.68 0.62 1.83
CA SER A 230 12.61 1.27 2.57
C SER A 230 11.34 1.32 1.72
N PRO A 231 10.19 1.61 2.33
CA PRO A 231 8.99 1.93 1.56
C PRO A 231 9.20 3.07 0.56
N HIS A 232 10.10 4.02 0.85
CA HIS A 232 10.45 5.11 -0.07
C HIS A 232 11.26 4.60 -1.28
N SER A 233 12.31 3.79 -1.07
CA SER A 233 13.12 3.26 -2.19
C SER A 233 12.31 2.34 -3.10
N TRP A 234 11.47 1.47 -2.51
CA TRP A 234 10.50 0.65 -3.24
C TRP A 234 9.55 1.51 -4.08
N ALA A 235 9.03 2.58 -3.49
CA ALA A 235 8.18 3.56 -4.15
C ALA A 235 8.89 4.37 -5.24
N GLN A 236 10.21 4.37 -5.36
CA GLN A 236 10.92 5.01 -6.48
C GLN A 236 11.00 4.11 -7.72
N ARG A 237 10.72 2.81 -7.62
CA ARG A 237 10.88 1.86 -8.73
C ARG A 237 9.65 1.83 -9.64
N GLY A 238 9.88 1.95 -10.95
CA GLY A 238 8.81 1.96 -11.96
C GLY A 238 7.93 0.71 -11.96
N TRP A 239 8.55 -0.48 -11.92
CA TRP A 239 7.84 -1.76 -11.82
C TRP A 239 6.99 -1.87 -10.54
N CYS A 240 7.51 -1.47 -9.38
CA CYS A 240 6.74 -1.52 -8.13
C CYS A 240 5.56 -0.55 -8.14
N ARG A 241 5.75 0.64 -8.73
CA ARG A 241 4.65 1.59 -8.97
C ARG A 241 3.59 1.02 -9.89
N TYR A 242 3.97 0.33 -10.97
CA TYR A 242 3.06 -0.35 -11.88
C TYR A 242 2.25 -1.44 -11.18
N GLU A 243 2.91 -2.36 -10.46
CA GLU A 243 2.25 -3.43 -9.71
C GLU A 243 1.23 -2.87 -8.70
N ARG A 244 1.63 -1.83 -7.96
CA ARG A 244 0.75 -1.11 -7.04
C ARG A 244 -0.42 -0.47 -7.77
N ALA A 245 -0.19 0.24 -8.87
CA ALA A 245 -1.23 0.90 -9.66
C ALA A 245 -2.29 -0.10 -10.14
N VAL A 246 -1.85 -1.27 -10.62
CA VAL A 246 -2.75 -2.36 -11.01
C VAL A 246 -3.55 -2.87 -9.81
N ARG A 247 -2.91 -3.08 -8.66
CA ARG A 247 -3.59 -3.57 -7.45
C ARG A 247 -4.63 -2.57 -6.95
N GLU A 248 -4.27 -1.29 -6.84
CA GLU A 248 -5.12 -0.24 -6.27
C GLU A 248 -6.41 0.02 -7.08
N MET A 249 -6.45 -0.34 -8.36
CA MET A 249 -7.69 -0.32 -9.15
C MET A 249 -8.69 -1.43 -8.76
N SER A 250 -8.27 -2.44 -8.01
CA SER A 250 -9.07 -3.63 -7.72
C SER A 250 -9.30 -3.91 -6.24
N ALA A 251 -8.30 -3.70 -5.39
CA ALA A 251 -8.32 -4.19 -4.01
C ALA A 251 -7.22 -3.56 -3.13
N PRO A 252 -7.36 -3.65 -1.79
CA PRO A 252 -6.36 -3.16 -0.84
C PRO A 252 -5.03 -3.91 -0.95
N TRP A 253 -3.96 -3.30 -0.45
CA TRP A 253 -2.63 -3.92 -0.36
C TRP A 253 -2.02 -3.78 1.03
N ILE A 254 -0.98 -4.56 1.32
CA ILE A 254 -0.36 -4.66 2.64
C ILE A 254 1.10 -4.25 2.54
N LEU A 255 1.53 -3.28 3.33
CA LEU A 255 2.94 -2.93 3.49
C LEU A 255 3.54 -3.77 4.62
N VAL A 256 4.66 -4.44 4.36
CA VAL A 256 5.40 -5.23 5.35
C VAL A 256 6.76 -4.61 5.58
N ARG A 257 6.98 -4.01 6.75
CA ARG A 257 8.28 -3.46 7.17
C ARG A 257 9.03 -4.39 8.11
N GLY A 258 8.30 -5.32 8.73
CA GLY A 258 8.80 -6.26 9.71
C GLY A 258 7.70 -7.22 10.16
N PRO A 259 8.03 -8.24 10.98
CA PRO A 259 7.09 -9.30 11.35
C PRO A 259 5.86 -8.82 12.14
N LEU A 260 5.99 -7.69 12.85
CA LEU A 260 4.93 -7.06 13.64
C LEU A 260 4.56 -5.66 13.14
N THR A 261 5.24 -5.17 12.10
CA THR A 261 5.03 -3.84 11.51
C THR A 261 4.48 -3.99 10.10
N MET A 262 3.17 -4.26 10.07
CA MET A 262 2.39 -4.41 8.84
C MET A 262 1.19 -3.46 8.87
N GLU A 263 0.87 -2.88 7.71
CA GLU A 263 -0.23 -1.91 7.56
C GLU A 263 -1.01 -2.18 6.28
N VAL A 264 -2.33 -2.03 6.35
CA VAL A 264 -3.23 -2.17 5.21
C VAL A 264 -3.50 -0.81 4.58
N PHE A 265 -3.35 -0.77 3.26
CA PHE A 265 -3.68 0.36 2.40
C PHE A 265 -4.95 0.02 1.63
N ALA A 266 -6.09 0.53 2.10
CA ALA A 266 -7.35 0.34 1.38
C ALA A 266 -7.60 1.40 0.32
N GLN A 267 -6.98 2.58 0.46
CA GLN A 267 -7.15 3.67 -0.50
C GLN A 267 -5.96 3.78 -1.45
N PRO A 268 -6.20 4.11 -2.72
CA PRO A 268 -5.13 4.33 -3.69
C PRO A 268 -4.13 5.40 -3.25
N GLN A 269 -2.86 5.16 -3.52
CA GLN A 269 -1.73 6.05 -3.20
C GLN A 269 -1.05 6.62 -4.46
N LEU A 270 -1.68 6.44 -5.64
CA LEU A 270 -1.19 6.86 -6.97
C LEU A 270 -0.68 8.31 -7.08
N ALA A 271 -1.20 9.23 -6.28
CA ALA A 271 -0.80 10.64 -6.28
C ALA A 271 -0.14 11.08 -4.95
N ASN A 272 0.16 10.15 -4.04
CA ASN A 272 0.60 10.46 -2.68
C ASN A 272 1.99 9.86 -2.36
N CYS A 273 2.46 10.06 -1.13
CA CYS A 273 3.74 9.67 -0.51
C CYS A 273 4.31 8.25 -0.70
N TYR A 274 3.69 7.34 -1.46
CA TYR A 274 4.32 6.07 -1.88
C TYR A 274 4.65 6.02 -3.37
N GLY A 275 4.92 7.20 -3.95
CA GLY A 275 5.35 7.36 -5.33
C GLY A 275 4.19 7.74 -6.25
N GLY A 276 4.54 8.37 -7.37
CA GLY A 276 3.60 8.82 -8.39
C GLY A 276 3.26 7.73 -9.42
N ALA A 277 3.09 8.16 -10.66
CA ALA A 277 2.73 7.29 -11.77
C ALA A 277 3.83 6.25 -12.05
N PRO A 278 3.48 5.09 -12.65
CA PRO A 278 4.46 4.10 -13.06
C PRO A 278 5.60 4.65 -13.93
N GLY A 279 5.29 5.53 -14.89
CA GLY A 279 6.28 6.11 -15.81
C GLY A 279 7.24 7.13 -15.18
N GLU A 280 6.91 7.67 -14.01
CA GLU A 280 7.80 8.55 -13.24
C GLU A 280 8.79 7.78 -12.35
N GLY A 281 8.68 6.45 -12.28
CA GLY A 281 9.60 5.63 -11.51
C GLY A 281 10.91 5.36 -12.24
N ASN A 282 11.92 4.97 -11.47
CA ASN A 282 13.22 4.53 -11.97
C ASN A 282 13.10 3.11 -12.53
N PHE A 283 13.55 2.92 -13.77
CA PHE A 283 13.65 1.61 -14.40
C PHE A 283 15.12 1.19 -14.52
N THR A 284 15.37 -0.12 -14.44
CA THR A 284 16.70 -0.66 -14.78
C THR A 284 16.90 -0.66 -16.29
N ASP A 285 15.82 -0.89 -17.04
CA ASP A 285 15.76 -0.80 -18.49
C ASP A 285 14.63 0.15 -18.89
N GLU A 286 14.97 1.29 -19.51
CA GLU A 286 13.98 2.31 -19.87
C GLU A 286 13.01 1.84 -20.96
N GLU A 287 13.35 0.80 -21.73
CA GLU A 287 12.44 0.20 -22.71
C GLU A 287 11.21 -0.46 -22.05
N ASP A 288 11.32 -0.84 -20.78
CA ASP A 288 10.20 -1.41 -20.00
C ASP A 288 9.02 -0.44 -19.90
N LYS A 289 9.26 0.88 -20.00
CA LYS A 289 8.18 1.88 -20.03
C LYS A 289 7.25 1.67 -21.22
N ALA A 290 7.77 1.30 -22.38
CA ALA A 290 6.96 1.03 -23.57
C ALA A 290 6.04 -0.19 -23.35
N ILE A 291 6.54 -1.22 -22.65
CA ILE A 291 5.75 -2.41 -22.29
C ILE A 291 4.59 -2.01 -21.36
N ILE A 292 4.87 -1.18 -20.34
CA ILE A 292 3.83 -0.70 -19.43
C ILE A 292 2.85 0.24 -20.15
N ALA A 293 3.32 1.09 -21.05
CA ALA A 293 2.50 2.00 -21.86
C ALA A 293 1.51 1.25 -22.76
N GLU A 294 1.87 0.05 -23.23
CA GLU A 294 0.99 -0.83 -24.00
C GLU A 294 -0.06 -1.52 -23.11
N VAL A 295 0.34 -2.03 -21.94
CA VAL A 295 -0.50 -2.90 -21.10
C VAL A 295 -1.42 -2.12 -20.15
N LEU A 296 -0.94 -1.04 -19.53
CA LEU A 296 -1.69 -0.31 -18.49
C LEU A 296 -3.00 0.31 -19.00
N PRO A 297 -3.09 0.90 -20.22
CA PRO A 297 -4.36 1.35 -20.78
C PRO A 297 -5.39 0.22 -20.92
N GLN A 298 -4.96 -1.00 -21.25
CA GLN A 298 -5.88 -2.14 -21.34
C GLN A 298 -6.44 -2.54 -19.96
N VAL A 299 -5.60 -2.49 -18.92
CA VAL A 299 -6.05 -2.71 -17.53
C VAL A 299 -7.09 -1.66 -17.13
N LEU A 300 -6.82 -0.39 -17.43
CA LEU A 300 -7.75 0.69 -17.13
C LEU A 300 -9.06 0.57 -17.92
N ARG A 301 -9.00 0.23 -19.21
CA ARG A 301 -10.18 -0.02 -20.05
C ARG A 301 -11.06 -1.10 -19.45
N ASN A 302 -10.47 -2.21 -19.00
CA ASN A 302 -11.19 -3.29 -18.32
C ASN A 302 -11.87 -2.80 -17.04
N LYS A 303 -11.20 -1.96 -16.25
CA LYS A 303 -11.77 -1.37 -15.04
C LYS A 303 -12.94 -0.44 -15.34
N LEU A 304 -12.81 0.44 -16.34
CA LEU A 304 -13.88 1.34 -16.77
C LEU A 304 -15.11 0.55 -17.25
N MET A 305 -14.91 -0.46 -18.08
CA MET A 305 -16.00 -1.35 -18.53
C MET A 305 -16.64 -2.10 -17.37
N SER A 306 -15.86 -2.54 -16.38
CA SER A 306 -16.38 -3.16 -15.16
C SER A 306 -17.24 -2.19 -14.35
N SER A 307 -16.81 -0.94 -14.20
CA SER A 307 -17.59 0.10 -13.49
C SER A 307 -18.92 0.37 -14.20
N LEU A 308 -18.92 0.48 -15.53
CA LEU A 308 -20.15 0.64 -16.32
C LEU A 308 -21.10 -0.55 -16.16
N ARG A 309 -20.59 -1.79 -16.21
CA ARG A 309 -21.40 -3.01 -15.97
C ARG A 309 -21.99 -3.04 -14.55
N ALA A 310 -21.23 -2.57 -13.56
CA ALA A 310 -21.67 -2.45 -12.18
C ALA A 310 -22.61 -1.25 -11.95
N LYS A 311 -22.81 -0.39 -12.95
CA LYS A 311 -23.53 0.90 -12.84
C LYS A 311 -22.93 1.85 -11.81
N ASP A 312 -21.62 1.74 -11.56
CA ASP A 312 -20.87 2.62 -10.67
C ASP A 312 -20.34 3.82 -11.47
N ALA A 313 -21.20 4.84 -11.59
CA ALA A 313 -20.89 6.05 -12.34
C ALA A 313 -19.76 6.86 -11.69
N VAL A 314 -19.67 6.87 -10.35
CA VAL A 314 -18.62 7.57 -9.62
C VAL A 314 -17.26 6.97 -9.93
N ALA A 315 -17.11 5.65 -9.78
CA ALA A 315 -15.86 4.99 -10.09
C ALA A 315 -15.46 5.16 -11.56
N TYR A 316 -16.43 5.04 -12.48
CA TYR A 316 -16.20 5.28 -13.90
C TYR A 316 -15.62 6.68 -14.15
N ARG A 317 -16.26 7.74 -13.64
CA ARG A 317 -15.79 9.13 -13.81
C ARG A 317 -14.41 9.34 -13.21
N VAL A 318 -14.16 8.81 -12.00
CA VAL A 318 -12.84 8.94 -11.36
C VAL A 318 -11.76 8.29 -12.22
N TYR A 319 -11.92 7.03 -12.63
CA TYR A 319 -10.92 6.32 -13.43
C TYR A 319 -10.74 6.92 -14.83
N LEU A 320 -11.81 7.43 -15.44
CA LEU A 320 -11.75 8.09 -16.75
C LEU A 320 -10.88 9.35 -16.67
N ASN A 321 -11.02 10.12 -15.60
CA ASN A 321 -10.27 11.37 -15.42
C ASN A 321 -8.90 11.17 -14.76
N LEU A 322 -8.61 10.00 -14.20
CA LEU A 322 -7.28 9.68 -13.65
C LEU A 322 -6.23 9.32 -14.72
N GLN A 323 -6.63 9.17 -15.98
CA GLN A 323 -5.73 8.76 -17.08
C GLN A 323 -4.45 9.59 -17.17
N SER A 324 -4.55 10.91 -17.03
CA SER A 324 -3.38 11.80 -17.09
C SER A 324 -2.41 11.62 -15.92
N VAL A 325 -2.93 11.16 -14.77
CA VAL A 325 -2.12 10.83 -13.59
C VAL A 325 -1.50 9.45 -13.78
N LEU A 326 -2.29 8.45 -14.16
CA LEU A 326 -1.83 7.06 -14.33
C LEU A 326 -0.77 6.89 -15.43
N PHE A 327 -0.90 7.63 -16.54
CA PHE A 327 -0.02 7.47 -17.71
C PHE A 327 1.16 8.45 -17.72
N ARG A 328 1.35 9.22 -16.66
CA ARG A 328 2.43 10.21 -16.63
C ARG A 328 3.80 9.52 -16.70
N GLY A 329 4.68 10.05 -17.54
CA GLY A 329 6.01 9.48 -17.81
C GLY A 329 5.99 8.23 -18.70
N LEU A 330 4.83 7.79 -19.18
CA LEU A 330 4.71 6.71 -20.16
C LEU A 330 4.47 7.31 -21.54
N GLU A 331 5.55 7.51 -22.29
CA GLU A 331 5.46 7.94 -23.68
C GLU A 331 4.65 6.90 -24.48
N PHE A 332 3.80 7.37 -25.39
CA PHE A 332 2.93 6.55 -26.26
C PHE A 332 1.76 5.80 -25.59
N ALA A 333 1.53 5.95 -24.27
CA ALA A 333 0.33 5.41 -23.64
C ALA A 333 -0.93 6.09 -24.21
N GLU A 334 -1.76 5.32 -24.93
CA GLU A 334 -2.96 5.84 -25.57
C GLU A 334 -4.04 6.18 -24.53
N ARG A 335 -4.59 7.39 -24.61
CA ARG A 335 -5.73 7.78 -23.79
C ARG A 335 -6.98 7.12 -24.33
N ILE A 336 -7.75 6.57 -23.41
CA ILE A 336 -9.02 5.93 -23.67
C ILE A 336 -10.09 7.01 -23.82
N SER A 337 -10.64 7.14 -25.03
CA SER A 337 -11.74 8.05 -25.39
C SER A 337 -12.92 7.33 -26.06
N ASP A 338 -12.73 6.08 -26.44
CA ASP A 338 -13.61 5.26 -27.28
C ASP A 338 -14.61 4.39 -26.48
N ILE A 339 -14.68 4.54 -25.15
CA ILE A 339 -15.51 3.67 -24.31
C ILE A 339 -17.01 3.83 -24.58
N VAL A 340 -17.47 5.05 -24.85
CA VAL A 340 -18.87 5.34 -25.15
C VAL A 340 -19.03 5.46 -26.67
N PRO A 341 -19.64 4.45 -27.35
CA PRO A 341 -19.74 4.45 -28.79
C PRO A 341 -20.48 5.68 -29.32
N GLY A 342 -19.94 6.33 -30.35
CA GLY A 342 -20.54 7.50 -30.98
C GLY A 342 -20.20 8.85 -30.33
N LEU A 343 -19.40 8.86 -29.25
CA LEU A 343 -18.82 10.06 -28.65
C LEU A 343 -17.31 10.16 -28.93
N GLU A 344 -16.89 9.78 -30.15
CA GLU A 344 -15.49 9.94 -30.60
C GLU A 344 -15.16 11.44 -30.76
N PRO A 345 -13.99 11.91 -30.30
CA PRO A 345 -13.65 13.33 -30.33
C PRO A 345 -13.57 13.85 -31.76
N SER A 346 -14.52 14.69 -32.18
CA SER A 346 -14.45 15.39 -33.48
C SER A 346 -13.78 16.75 -33.33
N ALA A 347 -13.00 17.19 -34.34
CA ALA A 347 -12.27 18.46 -34.30
C ALA A 347 -13.17 19.71 -34.20
N THR A 348 -14.46 19.56 -34.49
CA THR A 348 -15.49 20.62 -34.50
C THR A 348 -16.39 20.60 -33.27
N GLU A 349 -16.20 19.66 -32.34
CA GLU A 349 -17.08 19.47 -31.18
C GLU A 349 -16.80 20.48 -30.07
N ASP A 350 -17.86 20.91 -29.38
CA ASP A 350 -17.74 21.65 -28.15
C ASP A 350 -17.08 20.75 -27.09
N ARG A 351 -15.82 21.06 -26.75
CA ARG A 351 -15.00 20.27 -25.81
C ARG A 351 -15.67 20.08 -24.46
N ALA A 352 -16.37 21.10 -23.96
CA ALA A 352 -17.03 21.00 -22.67
C ALA A 352 -18.30 20.14 -22.77
N GLU A 353 -19.05 20.20 -23.88
CA GLU A 353 -20.17 19.28 -24.11
C GLU A 353 -19.70 17.83 -24.27
N HIS A 354 -18.66 17.60 -25.08
CA HIS A 354 -18.04 16.29 -25.24
C HIS A 354 -17.59 15.71 -23.88
N PHE A 355 -16.90 16.51 -23.06
CA PHE A 355 -16.48 16.10 -21.72
C PHE A 355 -17.66 15.75 -20.81
N LEU A 356 -18.72 16.56 -20.82
CA LEU A 356 -19.93 16.29 -20.04
C LEU A 356 -20.58 14.97 -20.48
N ASN A 357 -20.70 14.74 -21.80
CA ASN A 357 -21.28 13.52 -22.36
C ASN A 357 -20.46 12.27 -22.00
N GLN A 358 -19.13 12.33 -22.14
CA GLN A 358 -18.22 11.23 -21.78
C GLN A 358 -18.28 10.88 -20.29
N ASN A 359 -18.52 11.87 -19.43
CA ASN A 359 -18.71 11.68 -17.99
C ASN A 359 -20.17 11.41 -17.59
N GLY A 360 -21.12 11.40 -18.54
CA GLY A 360 -22.54 11.20 -18.25
C GLY A 360 -23.15 12.31 -17.39
N PHE A 361 -22.80 13.58 -17.65
CA PHE A 361 -23.44 14.76 -17.08
C PHE A 361 -24.27 15.46 -18.16
N HIS A 362 -25.40 16.06 -17.78
CA HIS A 362 -26.25 16.86 -18.68
C HIS A 362 -25.94 18.36 -18.59
N SER A 363 -25.31 18.81 -17.49
CA SER A 363 -24.97 20.20 -17.24
C SER A 363 -23.69 20.34 -16.41
N PHE A 364 -22.94 21.43 -16.64
CA PHE A 364 -21.73 21.75 -15.87
C PHE A 364 -22.01 22.10 -14.39
N ARG A 365 -23.27 22.34 -14.02
CA ARG A 365 -23.69 22.71 -12.66
C ARG A 365 -24.06 21.51 -11.79
N GLU A 366 -24.10 20.31 -12.37
CA GLU A 366 -24.45 19.11 -11.63
C GLU A 366 -23.40 18.78 -10.57
N VAL A 367 -23.85 18.07 -9.54
CA VAL A 367 -23.01 17.47 -8.52
C VAL A 367 -23.48 16.04 -8.36
N ASP A 368 -22.57 15.10 -8.44
CA ASP A 368 -22.90 13.69 -8.33
C ASP A 368 -23.08 13.22 -6.88
N GLU A 369 -23.40 11.93 -6.71
CA GLU A 369 -23.61 11.34 -5.39
C GLU A 369 -22.36 11.33 -4.50
N ALA A 370 -21.17 11.42 -5.08
CA ALA A 370 -19.90 11.57 -4.37
C ALA A 370 -19.59 13.04 -4.04
N GLY A 371 -20.46 13.97 -4.43
CA GLY A 371 -20.29 15.38 -4.13
C GLY A 371 -19.31 16.10 -5.05
N TRP A 372 -19.07 15.58 -6.26
CA TRP A 372 -18.16 16.14 -7.26
C TRP A 372 -18.93 16.76 -8.42
N SER A 373 -18.47 17.92 -8.88
CA SER A 373 -18.99 18.59 -10.08
C SER A 373 -18.18 18.21 -11.33
N PRO A 374 -18.69 18.50 -12.54
CA PRO A 374 -17.91 18.38 -13.77
C PRO A 374 -16.57 19.14 -13.72
N LEU A 375 -16.53 20.30 -13.06
CA LEU A 375 -15.28 21.05 -12.89
C LEU A 375 -14.29 20.31 -11.99
N CYS A 376 -14.75 19.61 -10.94
CA CYS A 376 -13.88 18.75 -10.12
C CYS A 376 -13.23 17.65 -10.96
N TYR A 377 -13.99 16.98 -11.83
CA TYR A 377 -13.47 15.94 -12.71
C TYR A 377 -12.53 16.50 -13.80
N ALA A 378 -12.82 17.67 -14.35
CA ALA A 378 -11.92 18.35 -15.29
C ALA A 378 -10.59 18.76 -14.62
N CYS A 379 -10.65 19.18 -13.35
CA CYS A 379 -9.46 19.50 -12.56
C CYS A 379 -8.66 18.25 -12.19
N LEU A 380 -9.30 17.09 -12.04
CA LEU A 380 -8.63 15.79 -11.87
C LEU A 380 -7.93 15.35 -13.16
N SER A 381 -8.60 15.51 -14.32
CA SER A 381 -8.03 15.17 -15.63
C SER A 381 -6.89 16.08 -16.05
N GLY A 382 -6.90 17.32 -15.58
CA GLY A 382 -5.90 18.33 -15.91
C GLY A 382 -5.94 18.80 -17.35
N ASP A 383 -7.01 18.50 -18.09
CA ASP A 383 -7.22 19.08 -19.41
C ASP A 383 -7.59 20.56 -19.25
N ALA A 384 -6.56 21.41 -19.34
CA ALA A 384 -6.68 22.86 -19.25
C ALA A 384 -7.70 23.44 -20.24
N LYS A 385 -7.90 22.81 -21.42
CA LYS A 385 -8.88 23.28 -22.40
C LYS A 385 -10.31 22.99 -21.94
N VAL A 386 -10.55 21.84 -21.31
CA VAL A 386 -11.86 21.52 -20.72
C VAL A 386 -12.13 22.44 -19.53
N VAL A 387 -11.14 22.65 -18.65
CA VAL A 387 -11.27 23.57 -17.51
C VAL A 387 -11.63 24.98 -18.00
N GLN A 388 -10.88 25.51 -18.99
CA GLN A 388 -11.19 26.82 -19.59
C GLN A 388 -12.62 26.87 -20.16
N ALA A 389 -13.01 25.87 -20.95
CA ALA A 389 -14.35 25.84 -21.56
C ALA A 389 -15.49 25.77 -20.53
N LEU A 390 -15.28 25.10 -19.39
CA LEU A 390 -16.24 25.11 -18.27
C LEU A 390 -16.29 26.47 -17.57
N LEU A 391 -15.14 27.13 -17.37
CA LEU A 391 -15.06 28.47 -16.80
C LEU A 391 -15.73 29.52 -17.72
N ASP A 392 -15.56 29.42 -19.04
CA ASP A 392 -16.22 30.28 -20.03
C ASP A 392 -17.76 30.14 -19.97
N ARG A 393 -18.24 28.95 -19.60
CA ARG A 393 -19.66 28.65 -19.32
C ARG A 393 -20.11 29.11 -17.93
N ARG A 394 -19.26 29.83 -17.18
CA ARG A 394 -19.49 30.33 -15.82
C ARG A 394 -19.59 29.23 -14.76
N ALA A 395 -18.81 28.16 -14.89
CA ALA A 395 -18.53 27.30 -13.74
C ALA A 395 -17.81 28.11 -12.65
N ASP A 396 -18.14 27.86 -11.38
CA ASP A 396 -17.57 28.60 -10.26
C ASP A 396 -16.13 28.11 -9.96
N PRO A 397 -15.09 28.94 -10.10
CA PRO A 397 -13.71 28.55 -9.82
C PRO A 397 -13.45 28.24 -8.34
N ASP A 398 -14.34 28.63 -7.42
CA ASP A 398 -14.28 28.31 -5.99
C ASP A 398 -15.04 27.01 -5.63
N THR A 399 -15.48 26.23 -6.63
CA THR A 399 -16.19 24.96 -6.38
C THR A 399 -15.35 24.04 -5.48
N GLN A 400 -16.03 23.38 -4.54
CA GLN A 400 -15.43 22.40 -3.63
C GLN A 400 -16.22 21.10 -3.62
N THR A 401 -15.54 20.00 -3.34
CA THR A 401 -16.19 18.71 -3.10
C THR A 401 -16.98 18.75 -1.79
N SER A 402 -18.05 17.96 -1.68
CA SER A 402 -18.86 17.91 -0.45
C SER A 402 -18.71 16.61 0.36
N LYS A 403 -18.16 15.54 -0.23
CA LYS A 403 -17.91 14.27 0.44
C LYS A 403 -16.48 13.77 0.17
N PRO A 404 -15.95 12.86 1.00
CA PRO A 404 -14.68 12.20 0.71
C PRO A 404 -14.77 11.38 -0.58
N GLN A 405 -13.68 11.34 -1.34
CA GLN A 405 -13.52 10.48 -2.50
C GLN A 405 -12.41 9.48 -2.25
N VAL A 406 -12.83 8.29 -1.83
CA VAL A 406 -11.96 7.20 -1.41
C VAL A 406 -11.04 6.70 -2.53
N LEU A 407 -11.55 6.68 -3.78
CA LEU A 407 -10.80 6.20 -4.95
C LEU A 407 -9.59 7.06 -5.32
N VAL A 408 -9.50 8.28 -4.79
CA VAL A 408 -8.33 9.15 -4.96
C VAL A 408 -7.79 9.68 -3.64
N ASN A 409 -8.19 9.06 -2.52
CA ASN A 409 -7.76 9.40 -1.17
C ASN A 409 -7.91 10.90 -0.82
N LEU A 410 -9.01 11.52 -1.24
CA LEU A 410 -9.35 12.89 -0.89
C LEU A 410 -10.44 12.94 0.18
N THR A 411 -10.26 13.81 1.17
CA THR A 411 -11.29 14.11 2.18
C THR A 411 -12.45 14.92 1.57
N ALA A 412 -13.47 15.23 2.36
CA ALA A 412 -14.49 16.20 1.96
C ALA A 412 -13.90 17.63 1.89
N TRP A 413 -14.64 18.54 1.24
CA TRP A 413 -14.36 19.98 1.24
C TRP A 413 -13.02 20.37 0.60
N ASN A 414 -12.63 19.63 -0.45
CA ASN A 414 -11.46 19.97 -1.24
C ASN A 414 -11.85 20.94 -2.36
N PRO A 415 -11.30 22.17 -2.39
CA PRO A 415 -11.50 23.08 -3.51
C PRO A 415 -10.83 22.53 -4.77
N VAL A 416 -11.32 22.93 -5.94
CA VAL A 416 -10.75 22.51 -7.23
C VAL A 416 -9.27 22.86 -7.39
N THR A 417 -8.81 23.95 -6.76
CA THR A 417 -7.37 24.31 -6.69
C THR A 417 -6.54 23.29 -5.91
N SER A 418 -7.05 22.75 -4.79
CA SER A 418 -6.40 21.66 -4.05
C SER A 418 -6.37 20.36 -4.85
N ILE A 419 -7.42 20.05 -5.63
CA ILE A 419 -7.43 18.89 -6.54
C ILE A 419 -6.31 19.04 -7.57
N CYS A 420 -6.21 20.18 -8.27
CA CYS A 420 -5.14 20.40 -9.24
C CYS A 420 -3.75 20.32 -8.61
N ALA A 421 -3.56 20.95 -7.44
CA ALA A 421 -2.29 20.93 -6.73
C ALA A 421 -1.87 19.51 -6.32
N TYR A 422 -2.80 18.73 -5.78
CA TYR A 422 -2.58 17.35 -5.34
C TYR A 422 -2.20 16.43 -6.51
N PHE A 423 -2.90 16.53 -7.65
CA PHE A 423 -2.65 15.68 -8.84
C PHE A 423 -1.66 16.27 -9.84
N HIS A 424 -0.94 17.35 -9.50
CA HIS A 424 0.05 18.02 -10.36
C HIS A 424 -0.53 18.56 -11.68
N GLN A 425 -1.81 18.96 -11.67
CA GLN A 425 -2.47 19.56 -12.83
C GLN A 425 -2.17 21.05 -12.91
N ASN A 426 -0.89 21.39 -13.00
CA ASN A 426 -0.36 22.74 -12.88
C ASN A 426 -0.92 23.72 -13.93
N PRO A 427 -1.13 23.34 -15.20
CA PRO A 427 -1.79 24.22 -16.16
C PRO A 427 -3.24 24.57 -15.77
N ALA A 428 -4.02 23.59 -15.30
CA ALA A 428 -5.37 23.82 -14.82
C ALA A 428 -5.39 24.69 -13.55
N LEU A 429 -4.41 24.47 -12.64
CA LEU A 429 -4.24 25.31 -11.45
C LEU A 429 -4.02 26.78 -11.82
N ARG A 430 -3.15 27.08 -12.80
CA ARG A 430 -2.92 28.45 -13.27
C ARG A 430 -4.21 29.09 -13.79
N LEU A 431 -4.98 28.38 -14.61
CA LEU A 431 -6.26 28.89 -15.14
C LEU A 431 -7.28 29.21 -14.03
N LEU A 432 -7.38 28.36 -13.00
CA LEU A 432 -8.26 28.62 -11.86
C LEU A 432 -7.83 29.90 -11.11
N LEU A 433 -6.52 30.09 -10.93
CA LEU A 433 -5.98 31.28 -10.27
C LEU A 433 -6.19 32.56 -11.11
N GLU A 434 -6.04 32.48 -12.44
CA GLU A 434 -6.39 33.56 -13.38
C GLU A 434 -7.89 33.90 -13.32
N ALA A 435 -8.74 32.89 -13.13
CA ALA A 435 -10.16 33.04 -12.86
C ALA A 435 -10.48 33.51 -11.42
N LYS A 436 -9.46 33.89 -10.64
CA LYS A 436 -9.56 34.41 -9.26
C LYS A 436 -10.10 33.41 -8.24
N ALA A 437 -9.82 32.11 -8.43
CA ALA A 437 -10.06 31.11 -7.40
C ALA A 437 -9.30 31.45 -6.10
N LYS A 438 -9.89 31.13 -4.96
CA LYS A 438 -9.26 31.34 -3.64
C LYS A 438 -8.01 30.47 -3.46
N ILE A 439 -6.95 31.10 -3.00
CA ILE A 439 -5.61 30.51 -2.83
C ILE A 439 -5.42 29.80 -1.47
N ASP A 440 -6.29 30.05 -0.51
CA ASP A 440 -6.19 29.63 0.90
C ASP A 440 -7.51 29.03 1.43
N SER A 441 -8.20 28.27 0.59
CA SER A 441 -9.49 27.65 0.94
C SER A 441 -9.38 26.17 1.34
N GLY A 442 -10.39 25.68 2.06
CA GLY A 442 -10.52 24.27 2.46
C GLY A 442 -9.79 23.88 3.75
N TRP A 443 -9.96 22.62 4.17
CA TRP A 443 -9.29 22.07 5.36
C TRP A 443 -7.76 21.98 5.19
N ASN A 444 -7.35 21.56 4.00
CA ASN A 444 -5.99 21.58 3.51
C ASN A 444 -5.90 22.59 2.36
N PRO A 445 -5.23 23.74 2.58
CA PRO A 445 -4.97 24.71 1.52
C PRO A 445 -4.28 24.06 0.31
N PRO A 446 -4.43 24.63 -0.90
CA PRO A 446 -3.78 24.13 -2.10
C PRO A 446 -2.26 23.92 -1.94
N ILE A 447 -1.58 24.79 -1.19
CA ILE A 447 -0.14 24.67 -0.94
C ILE A 447 0.23 23.46 -0.09
N SER A 448 -0.60 23.10 0.91
CA SER A 448 -0.44 21.87 1.68
C SER A 448 -0.73 20.64 0.83
N SER A 449 -1.67 20.74 -0.12
CA SER A 449 -1.97 19.66 -1.06
C SER A 449 -0.81 19.39 -2.02
N ALA A 450 -0.20 20.45 -2.58
CA ALA A 450 1.03 20.33 -3.37
C ALA A 450 2.20 19.76 -2.56
N ALA A 451 2.37 20.19 -1.30
CA ALA A 451 3.41 19.69 -0.41
C ALA A 451 3.24 18.19 -0.08
N THR A 452 2.00 17.69 -0.02
CA THR A 452 1.71 16.28 0.27
C THR A 452 2.17 15.35 -0.86
N THR A 453 2.21 15.85 -2.10
CA THR A 453 2.40 15.04 -3.31
C THR A 453 3.69 15.34 -4.06
N ASP A 454 4.60 16.10 -3.43
CA ASP A 454 5.88 16.55 -4.00
C ASP A 454 5.75 17.41 -5.27
N ASN A 455 4.67 18.19 -5.37
CA ASN A 455 4.46 19.12 -6.48
C ASN A 455 5.16 20.47 -6.25
N ALA A 456 6.48 20.51 -6.41
CA ALA A 456 7.28 21.73 -6.25
C ALA A 456 6.85 22.86 -7.21
N GLU A 457 6.41 22.54 -8.43
CA GLU A 457 5.89 23.55 -9.36
C GLU A 457 4.56 24.13 -8.86
N GLY A 458 3.67 23.30 -8.29
CA GLY A 458 2.44 23.77 -7.65
C GLY A 458 2.73 24.73 -6.49
N ILE A 459 3.75 24.47 -5.67
CA ILE A 459 4.22 25.40 -4.63
C ILE A 459 4.63 26.73 -5.27
N ARG A 460 5.44 26.71 -6.34
CA ARG A 460 5.84 27.94 -7.05
C ARG A 460 4.65 28.73 -7.55
N ILE A 461 3.74 28.08 -8.26
CA ILE A 461 2.51 28.70 -8.81
C ILE A 461 1.70 29.39 -7.72
N LEU A 462 1.47 28.70 -6.60
CA LEU A 462 0.65 29.21 -5.51
C LEU A 462 1.33 30.37 -4.78
N CYS A 463 2.63 30.29 -4.56
CA CYS A 463 3.39 31.38 -3.95
C CYS A 463 3.48 32.61 -4.88
N ASP A 464 3.64 32.41 -6.18
CA ASP A 464 3.65 33.49 -7.17
C ASP A 464 2.27 34.16 -7.29
N ALA A 465 1.19 33.42 -7.00
CA ALA A 465 -0.16 33.94 -6.86
C ALA A 465 -0.45 34.60 -5.49
N GLY A 466 0.55 34.68 -4.60
CA GLY A 466 0.47 35.39 -3.32
C GLY A 466 0.26 34.52 -2.07
N THR A 467 0.30 33.19 -2.18
CA THR A 467 0.20 32.30 -1.01
C THR A 467 1.49 32.34 -0.20
N SER A 468 1.40 32.51 1.12
CA SER A 468 2.58 32.40 1.97
C SER A 468 3.11 30.95 1.99
N PRO A 469 4.44 30.71 1.88
CA PRO A 469 5.04 29.38 2.01
C PRO A 469 4.90 28.79 3.43
N THR A 470 4.46 29.60 4.41
CA THR A 470 4.25 29.19 5.80
C THR A 470 2.76 29.04 6.17
N THR A 471 1.85 29.15 5.20
CA THR A 471 0.39 29.01 5.43
C THR A 471 0.06 27.65 6.04
N LYS A 472 -0.41 27.68 7.29
CA LYS A 472 -0.75 26.46 8.04
C LYS A 472 -2.09 25.92 7.60
N ASN A 473 -2.21 24.60 7.53
CA ASN A 473 -3.51 23.95 7.37
C ASN A 473 -4.33 24.00 8.68
N SER A 474 -5.54 23.46 8.64
CA SER A 474 -6.44 23.46 9.80
C SER A 474 -5.88 22.71 11.02
N PHE A 475 -4.96 21.76 10.83
CA PHE A 475 -4.26 21.06 11.93
C PHE A 475 -3.10 21.88 12.53
N GLY A 476 -2.83 23.07 12.01
CA GLY A 476 -1.72 23.92 12.40
C GLY A 476 -0.38 23.48 11.81
N MET A 477 -0.39 22.58 10.81
CA MET A 477 0.83 22.11 10.15
C MET A 477 1.24 23.06 9.04
N SER A 478 2.52 23.44 8.99
CA SER A 478 3.08 24.22 7.88
C SER A 478 3.25 23.37 6.62
N PRO A 479 3.35 23.97 5.42
CA PRO A 479 3.60 23.21 4.20
C PRO A 479 4.92 22.42 4.26
N LEU A 480 5.93 22.95 4.99
CA LEU A 480 7.20 22.26 5.21
C LEU A 480 7.04 21.02 6.10
N GLU A 481 6.26 21.10 7.18
CA GLU A 481 5.97 19.95 8.04
C GLU A 481 5.19 18.88 7.26
N VAL A 482 4.27 19.29 6.38
CA VAL A 482 3.53 18.38 5.49
C VAL A 482 4.46 17.72 4.47
N ALA A 483 5.32 18.49 3.79
CA ALA A 483 6.29 17.96 2.83
C ALA A 483 7.27 16.99 3.51
N ALA A 484 7.76 17.33 4.70
CA ALA A 484 8.61 16.45 5.50
C ALA A 484 7.88 15.15 5.85
N GLY A 485 6.65 15.22 6.37
CA GLY A 485 5.84 14.04 6.69
C GLY A 485 5.51 13.15 5.49
N ALA A 486 5.36 13.73 4.30
CA ALA A 486 5.11 13.02 3.06
C ALA A 486 6.37 12.47 2.38
N GLY A 487 7.57 12.92 2.81
CA GLY A 487 8.83 12.62 2.14
C GLY A 487 8.97 13.32 0.78
N ALA A 488 8.34 14.48 0.62
CA ALA A 488 8.30 15.29 -0.59
C ALA A 488 9.57 16.16 -0.72
N VAL A 489 10.61 15.57 -1.28
CA VAL A 489 11.96 16.14 -1.33
C VAL A 489 12.03 17.42 -2.15
N ALA A 490 11.40 17.45 -3.34
CA ALA A 490 11.43 18.63 -4.20
C ALA A 490 10.67 19.80 -3.58
N CYS A 491 9.54 19.54 -2.91
CA CYS A 491 8.80 20.54 -2.16
C CYS A 491 9.59 21.06 -0.95
N LEU A 492 10.35 20.21 -0.24
CA LEU A 492 11.21 20.65 0.86
C LEU A 492 12.23 21.68 0.37
N ASP A 493 12.94 21.37 -0.72
CA ASP A 493 13.95 22.26 -1.29
C ASP A 493 13.34 23.60 -1.73
N GLU A 494 12.20 23.55 -2.44
CA GLU A 494 11.48 24.76 -2.86
C GLU A 494 11.00 25.60 -1.67
N LEU A 495 10.37 24.98 -0.66
CA LEU A 495 9.83 25.69 0.50
C LEU A 495 10.95 26.33 1.34
N VAL A 496 12.04 25.60 1.61
CA VAL A 496 13.20 26.15 2.32
C VAL A 496 13.81 27.33 1.56
N SER A 497 13.89 27.26 0.23
CA SER A 497 14.43 28.36 -0.58
C SER A 497 13.58 29.63 -0.54
N ARG A 498 12.26 29.51 -0.31
CA ARG A 498 11.31 30.63 -0.31
C ARG A 498 11.11 31.26 1.05
N ILE A 499 11.40 30.58 2.15
CA ILE A 499 11.22 31.14 3.49
C ILE A 499 12.46 32.00 3.82
N GLN A 500 12.25 33.30 3.97
CA GLN A 500 13.32 34.28 4.21
C GLN A 500 13.74 34.34 5.70
N ASP A 501 12.85 33.94 6.61
CA ASP A 501 13.07 33.92 8.06
C ASP A 501 13.69 32.59 8.53
N GLU A 502 14.19 32.56 9.78
CA GLU A 502 14.69 31.33 10.39
C GLU A 502 13.55 30.29 10.51
N VAL A 503 13.65 29.22 9.72
CA VAL A 503 12.68 28.11 9.69
C VAL A 503 12.98 27.15 10.83
N ASP A 504 12.01 26.92 11.73
CA ASP A 504 12.08 25.78 12.65
C ASP A 504 11.82 24.48 11.88
N THR A 505 12.90 23.90 11.37
CA THR A 505 12.92 22.61 10.67
C THR A 505 12.92 21.42 11.64
N SER A 506 13.12 21.65 12.94
CA SER A 506 13.16 20.61 13.97
C SER A 506 11.79 19.94 14.10
N ARG A 507 10.70 20.72 14.07
CA ARG A 507 9.35 20.15 14.01
C ARG A 507 9.14 19.36 12.73
N ALA A 508 9.58 19.84 11.58
CA ALA A 508 9.48 19.10 10.32
C ALA A 508 10.19 17.73 10.40
N LEU A 509 11.34 17.64 11.08
CA LEU A 509 12.04 16.36 11.34
C LEU A 509 11.20 15.37 12.17
N HIS A 510 10.48 15.86 13.17
CA HIS A 510 9.53 15.02 13.92
C HIS A 510 8.41 14.50 13.02
N PHE A 511 7.85 15.34 12.16
CA PHE A 511 6.76 14.94 11.27
C PHE A 511 7.25 13.97 10.18
N ALA A 512 8.47 14.13 9.68
CA ALA A 512 9.12 13.16 8.80
C ALA A 512 9.15 11.77 9.46
N MET A 513 9.58 11.69 10.73
CA MET A 513 9.67 10.43 11.50
C MET A 513 8.33 9.94 12.07
N TRP A 514 7.35 10.82 12.24
CA TRP A 514 5.99 10.44 12.64
C TRP A 514 5.27 9.77 11.48
N TYR A 515 5.34 10.32 10.27
CA TYR A 515 4.55 9.88 9.12
C TYR A 515 5.32 8.94 8.17
N ARG A 516 5.70 9.41 6.97
CA ARG A 516 6.31 8.58 5.91
C ARG A 516 7.58 9.19 5.33
N GLY A 517 8.13 10.22 5.96
CA GLY A 517 9.30 10.97 5.50
C GLY A 517 10.65 10.49 6.03
N GLY A 518 10.72 9.35 6.69
CA GLY A 518 11.94 8.80 7.30
C GLY A 518 12.95 8.24 6.29
N ALA A 519 13.00 8.76 5.06
CA ALA A 519 14.07 8.46 4.12
C ALA A 519 15.32 9.28 4.50
N GLU A 520 16.51 8.68 4.41
CA GLU A 520 17.78 9.35 4.74
C GLU A 520 17.96 10.67 3.99
N GLU A 521 17.46 10.73 2.76
CA GLU A 521 17.49 11.92 1.91
C GLU A 521 16.71 13.12 2.50
N VAL A 522 15.53 12.86 3.05
CA VAL A 522 14.68 13.88 3.69
C VAL A 522 15.33 14.36 4.99
N LEU A 523 15.81 13.42 5.81
CA LEU A 523 16.45 13.73 7.09
C LEU A 523 17.71 14.58 6.88
N SER A 524 18.53 14.23 5.89
CA SER A 524 19.77 14.95 5.56
C SER A 524 19.49 16.40 5.17
N ARG A 525 18.43 16.67 4.39
CA ARG A 525 18.02 18.03 4.02
C ARG A 525 17.54 18.84 5.23
N LEU A 526 16.69 18.24 6.06
CA LEU A 526 16.19 18.90 7.27
C LEU A 526 17.34 19.23 8.25
N ILE A 527 18.28 18.32 8.46
CA ILE A 527 19.45 18.53 9.31
C ILE A 527 20.40 19.59 8.72
N SER A 528 20.60 19.58 7.40
CA SER A 528 21.36 20.63 6.70
C SER A 528 20.71 22.01 6.84
N ALA A 529 19.37 22.03 6.91
CA ALA A 529 18.57 23.20 7.27
C ALA A 529 18.43 23.41 8.80
N ARG A 530 19.40 22.91 9.58
CA ARG A 530 19.56 23.11 11.03
C ARG A 530 18.47 22.52 11.92
N ALA A 531 17.79 21.46 11.48
CA ALA A 531 16.87 20.74 12.35
C ALA A 531 17.61 20.15 13.56
N ASP A 532 17.09 20.38 14.77
CA ASP A 532 17.61 19.75 15.97
C ASP A 532 17.31 18.25 15.93
N LEU A 533 18.39 17.46 15.81
CA LEU A 533 18.37 16.00 15.74
C LEU A 533 17.72 15.36 16.96
N ASP A 534 17.93 15.96 18.14
CA ASP A 534 17.47 15.49 19.44
C ASP A 534 16.36 16.39 20.02
N GLY A 535 15.77 17.23 19.16
CA GLY A 535 14.70 18.14 19.54
C GLY A 535 13.55 17.38 20.20
N ARG A 536 12.83 18.04 21.10
CA ARG A 536 11.70 17.42 21.82
C ARG A 536 10.38 17.93 21.27
N LEU A 537 9.52 17.00 20.84
CA LEU A 537 8.25 17.38 20.26
C LEU A 537 7.30 17.98 21.30
N LYS A 538 6.92 19.23 21.07
CA LYS A 538 5.87 19.92 21.83
C LYS A 538 4.70 20.23 20.92
N THR A 539 3.54 19.67 21.25
CA THR A 539 2.27 19.96 20.58
C THR A 539 1.38 20.79 21.50
N PRO A 540 0.95 22.01 21.10
CA PRO A 540 0.05 22.81 21.91
C PRO A 540 -1.25 22.05 22.19
N ALA A 541 -1.64 21.91 23.46
CA ALA A 541 -2.79 21.11 23.86
C ALA A 541 -4.12 21.58 23.24
N ALA A 542 -4.26 22.89 23.01
CA ALA A 542 -5.46 23.49 22.42
C ALA A 542 -5.50 23.44 20.88
N SER A 543 -4.42 23.00 20.22
CA SER A 543 -4.44 22.83 18.75
C SER A 543 -5.27 21.61 18.36
N LEU A 544 -5.84 21.59 17.14
CA LEU A 544 -6.58 20.41 16.66
C LEU A 544 -5.73 19.14 16.68
N LEU A 545 -4.44 19.23 16.35
CA LEU A 545 -3.51 18.11 16.48
C LEU A 545 -3.33 17.67 17.94
N GLY A 546 -3.20 18.62 18.87
CA GLY A 546 -3.09 18.33 20.31
C GLY A 546 -4.33 17.64 20.87
N ILE A 547 -5.52 18.11 20.49
CA ILE A 547 -6.81 17.51 20.88
C ILE A 547 -6.93 16.09 20.30
N SER A 548 -6.58 15.91 19.02
CA SER A 548 -6.56 14.60 18.36
C SER A 548 -5.62 13.62 19.09
N CYS A 549 -4.38 14.06 19.39
CA CYS A 549 -3.42 13.25 20.13
C CYS A 549 -3.90 12.91 21.54
N ALA A 550 -4.53 13.86 22.25
CA ALA A 550 -5.10 13.62 23.58
C ALA A 550 -6.21 12.57 23.55
N SER A 551 -7.09 12.62 22.53
CA SER A 551 -8.15 11.63 22.32
C SER A 551 -7.58 10.23 22.05
N LEU A 552 -6.61 10.11 21.12
CA LEU A 552 -5.95 8.85 20.81
C LEU A 552 -5.14 8.30 22.00
N SER A 553 -4.49 9.17 22.77
CA SER A 553 -3.80 8.83 24.01
C SER A 553 -4.75 8.33 25.11
N LEU A 554 -5.97 8.86 25.17
CA LEU A 554 -7.02 8.33 26.04
C LEU A 554 -7.46 6.93 25.59
N GLN A 555 -7.70 6.72 24.29
CA GLN A 555 -8.04 5.40 23.75
C GLN A 555 -6.97 4.35 24.07
N HIS A 556 -5.68 4.72 23.96
CA HIS A 556 -4.56 3.86 24.35
C HIS A 556 -4.67 3.42 25.83
N ARG A 557 -4.89 4.39 26.74
CA ARG A 557 -5.04 4.13 28.18
C ARG A 557 -6.26 3.27 28.52
N LEU A 558 -7.31 3.34 27.69
CA LEU A 558 -8.51 2.52 27.83
C LEU A 558 -8.36 1.12 27.20
N GLY A 559 -7.16 0.76 26.72
CA GLY A 559 -6.84 -0.57 26.22
C GLY A 559 -7.00 -0.74 24.71
N ARG A 560 -7.42 0.29 23.96
CA ARG A 560 -7.42 0.26 22.49
C ARG A 560 -6.02 0.61 21.98
N ILE A 561 -5.14 -0.39 21.91
CA ILE A 561 -3.75 -0.23 21.50
C ILE A 561 -3.63 -0.49 19.99
N THR A 562 -3.50 0.59 19.23
CA THR A 562 -3.15 0.62 17.80
C THR A 562 -1.88 1.45 17.58
N THR A 563 -1.26 1.35 16.40
CA THR A 563 -0.10 2.18 16.02
C THR A 563 -0.35 3.67 16.28
N SER A 564 -1.45 4.23 15.78
CA SER A 564 -1.79 5.65 15.97
C SER A 564 -2.02 6.03 17.44
N THR A 565 -2.70 5.19 18.21
CA THR A 565 -2.94 5.47 19.65
C THR A 565 -1.64 5.39 20.47
N ARG A 566 -0.75 4.45 20.14
CA ARG A 566 0.57 4.31 20.78
C ARG A 566 1.47 5.49 20.45
N ILE A 567 1.55 5.89 19.18
CA ILE A 567 2.31 7.08 18.76
C ILE A 567 1.78 8.30 19.52
N ALA A 568 0.47 8.55 19.51
CA ALA A 568 -0.13 9.68 20.22
C ALA A 568 0.06 9.64 21.74
N TYR A 569 0.12 8.44 22.33
CA TYR A 569 0.36 8.25 23.77
C TYR A 569 1.79 8.62 24.18
N HIS A 570 2.78 8.35 23.31
CA HIS A 570 4.20 8.61 23.55
C HIS A 570 4.73 9.89 22.91
N SER A 571 4.01 10.53 21.98
CA SER A 571 4.53 11.60 21.13
C SER A 571 5.01 12.84 21.89
N TYR A 572 4.40 13.15 23.04
CA TYR A 572 4.77 14.32 23.83
C TYR A 572 6.17 14.18 24.43
N ASP A 573 7.03 15.15 24.14
CA ASP A 573 8.44 15.20 24.54
C ASP A 573 9.31 14.08 23.93
N SER A 574 8.81 13.38 22.89
CA SER A 574 9.61 12.39 22.15
C SER A 574 10.58 13.05 21.18
N THR A 575 11.73 12.40 20.97
CA THR A 575 12.70 12.76 19.93
C THR A 575 12.28 12.22 18.55
N PRO A 576 12.83 12.72 17.43
CA PRO A 576 12.57 12.16 16.10
C PRO A 576 12.90 10.66 16.02
N LEU A 577 13.95 10.21 16.70
CA LEU A 577 14.34 8.81 16.78
C LEU A 577 13.24 7.93 17.39
N MET A 578 12.65 8.38 18.51
CA MET A 578 11.55 7.66 19.17
C MET A 578 10.31 7.55 18.29
N LEU A 579 9.95 8.64 17.60
CA LEU A 579 8.83 8.62 16.64
C LEU A 579 9.10 7.67 15.49
N GLY A 580 10.33 7.64 14.98
CA GLY A 580 10.75 6.69 13.93
C GLY A 580 10.57 5.24 14.34
N VAL A 581 10.92 4.90 15.58
CA VAL A 581 10.72 3.55 16.14
C VAL A 581 9.23 3.22 16.27
N LEU A 582 8.44 4.14 16.82
CA LEU A 582 6.99 3.97 17.03
C LEU A 582 6.22 3.82 15.71
N SER A 583 6.60 4.58 14.69
CA SER A 583 6.01 4.56 13.35
C SER A 583 6.61 3.51 12.41
N GLY A 584 7.56 2.69 12.89
CA GLY A 584 8.21 1.65 12.09
C GLY A 584 9.00 2.18 10.90
N GLN A 585 9.55 3.39 10.99
CA GLN A 585 10.38 4.02 9.96
C GLN A 585 11.85 3.63 10.15
N TYR A 586 12.15 2.33 10.03
CA TYR A 586 13.44 1.79 10.43
C TYR A 586 14.61 2.28 9.59
N ALA A 587 14.44 2.53 8.28
CA ALA A 587 15.49 3.15 7.48
C ALA A 587 15.89 4.55 8.02
N GLY A 588 14.90 5.35 8.42
CA GLY A 588 15.12 6.63 9.07
C GLY A 588 15.75 6.51 10.45
N VAL A 589 15.34 5.52 11.25
CA VAL A 589 15.99 5.21 12.54
C VAL A 589 17.46 4.90 12.33
N LEU A 590 17.81 4.07 11.34
CA LEU A 590 19.20 3.76 11.00
C LEU A 590 19.97 5.02 10.58
N ALA A 591 19.37 5.88 9.76
CA ALA A 591 19.99 7.13 9.32
C ALA A 591 20.24 8.09 10.50
N LEU A 592 19.26 8.30 11.38
CA LEU A 592 19.42 9.16 12.56
C LEU A 592 20.53 8.66 13.50
N VAL A 593 20.62 7.34 13.70
CA VAL A 593 21.70 6.75 14.49
C VAL A 593 23.07 6.99 13.84
N LYS A 594 23.18 6.81 12.51
CA LYS A 594 24.42 7.13 11.77
C LYS A 594 24.78 8.62 11.89
N MET A 595 23.79 9.50 11.94
CA MET A 595 23.94 10.95 12.10
C MET A 595 24.27 11.37 13.54
N GLY A 596 24.32 10.44 14.50
CA GLY A 596 24.71 10.71 15.88
C GLY A 596 23.56 11.05 16.83
N ALA A 597 22.33 10.65 16.52
CA ALA A 597 21.17 10.88 17.40
C ALA A 597 21.38 10.22 18.77
N ARG A 598 21.00 10.92 19.84
CA ARG A 598 21.15 10.40 21.20
C ARG A 598 20.15 9.29 21.49
N LEU A 599 20.66 8.19 22.02
CA LEU A 599 19.87 6.98 22.32
C LEU A 599 19.36 6.95 23.78
N ASP A 600 19.94 7.79 24.63
CA ASP A 600 19.75 7.82 26.09
C ASP A 600 18.64 8.78 26.54
N LEU A 601 18.09 9.58 25.62
CA LEU A 601 17.03 10.52 25.95
C LEU A 601 15.73 9.78 26.27
N GLU A 602 14.94 10.39 27.16
CA GLU A 602 13.62 9.91 27.56
C GLU A 602 12.54 10.91 27.18
N ASN A 603 11.38 10.39 26.76
CA ASN A 603 10.17 11.20 26.59
C ASN A 603 9.46 11.46 27.93
N SER A 604 8.30 12.13 27.87
CA SER A 604 7.47 12.46 29.04
C SER A 604 6.91 11.26 29.82
N ARG A 605 7.15 10.04 29.34
CA ARG A 605 6.77 8.77 29.96
C ARG A 605 7.98 7.98 30.48
N SER A 606 9.16 8.59 30.54
CA SER A 606 10.41 7.92 30.90
C SER A 606 10.69 6.70 30.03
N ARG A 607 10.48 6.84 28.71
CA ARG A 607 10.78 5.79 27.74
C ARG A 607 11.88 6.27 26.80
N THR A 608 12.92 5.45 26.64
CA THR A 608 13.97 5.63 25.65
C THR A 608 13.56 5.07 24.29
N ALA A 609 14.31 5.38 23.23
CA ALA A 609 14.11 4.75 21.92
C ALA A 609 14.22 3.21 21.98
N TRP A 610 15.07 2.69 22.88
CA TRP A 610 15.20 1.24 23.13
C TRP A 610 13.94 0.63 23.74
N ASP A 611 13.38 1.27 24.78
CA ASP A 611 12.17 0.78 25.44
C ASP A 611 10.99 0.70 24.47
N LEU A 612 10.86 1.72 23.62
CA LEU A 612 9.84 1.77 22.58
C LEU A 612 10.08 0.70 21.51
N ALA A 613 11.33 0.43 21.15
CA ALA A 613 11.68 -0.62 20.18
C ALA A 613 11.28 -2.02 20.68
N LEU A 614 11.44 -2.29 21.99
CA LEU A 614 10.97 -3.51 22.62
C LEU A 614 9.44 -3.58 22.62
N GLU A 615 8.76 -2.48 22.91
CA GLU A 615 7.31 -2.40 22.96
C GLU A 615 6.65 -2.66 21.60
N VAL A 616 7.21 -2.11 20.52
CA VAL A 616 6.68 -2.32 19.16
C VAL A 616 7.17 -3.60 18.50
N GLY A 617 8.11 -4.32 19.13
CA GLY A 617 8.72 -5.52 18.56
C GLY A 617 9.53 -5.22 17.29
N ALA A 618 10.33 -4.14 17.30
CA ALA A 618 11.10 -3.72 16.15
C ALA A 618 12.06 -4.85 15.66
N PRO A 619 12.14 -5.10 14.33
CA PRO A 619 13.02 -6.13 13.75
C PRO A 619 14.47 -5.69 13.89
N ASP A 620 15.37 -6.60 14.31
CA ASP A 620 16.86 -6.57 14.33
C ASP A 620 17.61 -5.20 14.33
N SER A 621 16.97 -4.12 14.77
CA SER A 621 17.55 -2.87 15.27
C SER A 621 18.08 -3.07 16.69
N ARG A 622 17.82 -4.25 17.27
CA ARG A 622 18.34 -4.72 18.54
C ARG A 622 19.86 -4.57 18.69
N PRO A 623 20.72 -4.87 17.70
CA PRO A 623 22.16 -4.67 17.81
C PRO A 623 22.55 -3.18 17.76
N ILE A 624 21.74 -2.36 17.09
CA ILE A 624 22.05 -0.96 16.76
C ILE A 624 21.64 -0.03 17.90
N LEU A 625 20.50 -0.32 18.54
CA LEU A 625 20.03 0.37 19.72
C LEU A 625 20.54 -0.30 21.03
N ARG A 626 21.21 -1.47 20.95
CA ARG A 626 21.78 -2.23 22.08
C ARG A 626 22.88 -1.56 22.90
N PRO A 627 23.79 -0.71 22.33
CA PRO A 627 25.00 -0.31 23.05
C PRO A 627 24.75 0.35 24.41
N PHE A 628 23.53 0.82 24.71
CA PHE A 628 23.16 1.41 26.00
C PHE A 628 22.37 0.51 26.96
N ALA A 629 21.88 -0.67 26.55
CA ALA A 629 21.23 -1.61 27.50
C ALA A 629 22.20 -2.12 28.58
N LEU A 630 23.51 -2.07 28.31
CA LEU A 630 24.56 -2.40 29.27
C LEU A 630 25.01 -1.19 30.11
N CYS A 631 24.84 0.04 29.62
CA CYS A 631 25.19 1.25 30.37
C CYS A 631 24.11 1.66 31.38
N SER A 632 22.82 1.43 31.09
CA SER A 632 21.73 1.72 32.05
C SER A 632 21.63 0.70 33.20
N GLN A 633 22.23 -0.49 33.06
CA GLN A 633 22.41 -1.46 34.14
C GLN A 633 23.70 -1.23 34.96
N LEU A 634 24.53 -0.27 34.55
CA LEU A 634 25.77 0.12 35.20
C LEU A 634 25.71 1.62 35.58
N SER A 635 24.72 2.00 36.36
CA SER A 635 24.81 3.19 37.23
C SER A 635 24.49 2.73 38.66
N PRO A 636 25.33 3.07 39.65
CA PRO A 636 25.25 2.53 41.01
C PRO A 636 23.98 2.93 41.78
#